data_AF-A0A3G6UQW3-F1
#
_entry.id   AF-A0A3G6UQW3-F1
#
_cell.length_a   1.000
_cell.length_b   1.000
_cell.length_c   1.000
_cell.angle_alpha   90.00
_cell.angle_beta   90.00
_cell.angle_gamma   90.00
#
_symmetry.space_group_name_H-M   'P 1'
#
loop_
_entity.id
_entity.type
_entity.pdbx_description
1 polymer ?
#
loop_
_entity_poly.entity_id
_entity_poly.type
_entity_poly.pdbx_seq_one_letter_code
_entity_poly.pdbx_strand_id
1 'polypeptide(L)'
;MLMYSELLERYKPMILHLMKRLSIYRNHEEFFQTASIALWEASNHYQPSKGTMDAYYYLFIKGKLMNEMTRQNRLLMREDLKDEWGWADSGPDDFLPAERYDWEDLMKDLTLNQKKWIRNYAFLGLTITEIAQKEGATPAAVKSWRRDAIKKLRDQLQER
;
A
#
# COMPACT_ATOMS: atom_id res chain seq x y z
N MET A 1 6.43 -31.54 8.69
CA MET A 1 6.89 -30.16 8.91
C MET A 1 7.52 -29.73 7.60
N LEU A 2 6.84 -28.94 6.77
CA LEU A 2 7.49 -28.40 5.57
C LEU A 2 8.64 -27.52 6.05
N MET A 3 9.83 -27.68 5.47
CA MET A 3 10.86 -26.67 5.71
C MET A 3 10.33 -25.34 5.16
N TYR A 4 10.60 -24.24 5.87
CA TYR A 4 10.13 -22.92 5.46
C TYR A 4 10.52 -22.57 4.02
N SER A 5 11.65 -23.08 3.52
CA SER A 5 12.08 -22.97 2.13
C SER A 5 11.07 -23.52 1.12
N GLU A 6 10.46 -24.68 1.40
CA GLU A 6 9.46 -25.31 0.53
C GLU A 6 8.15 -24.52 0.53
N LEU A 7 7.77 -23.99 1.70
CA LEU A 7 6.61 -23.11 1.82
C LEU A 7 6.82 -21.82 1.04
N LEU A 8 8.01 -21.21 1.17
CA LEU A 8 8.35 -19.98 0.47
C LEU A 8 8.32 -20.20 -1.04
N GLU A 9 8.91 -21.27 -1.56
CA GLU A 9 8.87 -21.53 -3.01
C GLU A 9 7.46 -21.77 -3.54
N ARG A 10 6.59 -22.42 -2.75
CA ARG A 10 5.18 -22.57 -3.13
C ARG A 10 4.43 -21.24 -3.24
N TYR A 11 4.68 -20.29 -2.34
CA TYR A 11 3.94 -19.03 -2.27
C TYR A 11 4.66 -17.85 -2.92
N LYS A 12 5.90 -18.03 -3.39
CA LYS A 12 6.69 -17.02 -4.12
C LYS A 12 5.93 -16.39 -5.30
N PRO A 13 5.18 -17.14 -6.14
CA PRO A 13 4.39 -16.51 -7.21
C PRO A 13 3.32 -15.55 -6.68
N MET A 14 2.70 -15.87 -5.53
CA MET A 14 1.70 -15.00 -4.88
C MET A 14 2.36 -13.73 -4.33
N ILE A 15 3.53 -13.85 -3.72
CA ILE A 15 4.31 -12.72 -3.21
C ILE A 15 4.70 -11.78 -4.35
N LEU A 16 5.29 -12.31 -5.44
CA LEU A 16 5.68 -11.51 -6.60
C LEU A 16 4.46 -10.85 -7.27
N HIS A 17 3.34 -11.57 -7.35
CA HIS A 17 2.08 -11.02 -7.83
C HIS A 17 1.58 -9.86 -6.95
N LEU A 18 1.63 -10.00 -5.63
CA LEU A 18 1.26 -8.94 -4.69
C LEU A 18 2.17 -7.72 -4.83
N MET A 19 3.49 -7.92 -4.94
CA MET A 19 4.45 -6.83 -5.12
C MET A 19 4.20 -6.07 -6.43
N LYS A 20 3.99 -6.79 -7.53
CA LYS A 20 3.61 -6.19 -8.82
C LYS A 20 2.30 -5.41 -8.73
N ARG A 21 1.28 -5.98 -8.07
CA ARG A 21 -0.03 -5.33 -7.91
C ARG A 21 0.00 -4.09 -7.02
N LEU A 22 0.92 -4.03 -6.07
CA LEU A 22 1.15 -2.88 -5.21
C LEU A 22 2.11 -1.86 -5.85
N SER A 23 2.56 -2.09 -7.10
CA SER A 23 3.47 -1.20 -7.80
C SER A 23 4.78 -0.95 -7.02
N ILE A 24 5.29 -1.99 -6.36
CA ILE A 24 6.59 -1.94 -5.67
C ILE A 24 7.69 -2.05 -6.73
N TYR A 25 8.32 -0.92 -7.07
CA TYR A 25 9.42 -0.84 -8.03
C TYR A 25 10.78 -0.50 -7.39
N ARG A 26 10.78 -0.02 -6.14
CA ARG A 26 12.00 0.29 -5.35
C ARG A 26 12.10 -0.68 -4.16
N ASN A 27 13.31 -0.89 -3.65
CA ASN A 27 13.61 -1.75 -2.49
C ASN A 27 13.00 -3.15 -2.62
N HIS A 28 13.03 -3.72 -3.83
CA HIS A 28 12.33 -4.97 -4.15
C HIS A 28 12.77 -6.13 -3.25
N GLU A 29 14.08 -6.23 -2.93
CA GLU A 29 14.60 -7.26 -2.02
C GLU A 29 14.06 -7.12 -0.60
N GLU A 30 13.99 -5.90 -0.06
CA GLU A 30 13.44 -5.65 1.29
C GLU A 30 11.95 -5.97 1.38
N PHE A 31 11.18 -5.59 0.37
CA PHE A 31 9.77 -5.95 0.30
C PHE A 31 9.56 -7.45 0.14
N PHE A 32 10.42 -8.12 -0.63
CA PHE A 32 10.39 -9.57 -0.75
C PHE A 32 10.72 -10.26 0.59
N GLN A 33 11.72 -9.79 1.33
CA GLN A 33 12.01 -10.27 2.69
C GLN A 33 10.84 -10.01 3.63
N THR A 34 10.22 -8.84 3.58
CA THR A 34 9.05 -8.49 4.39
C THR A 34 7.90 -9.45 4.11
N ALA A 35 7.61 -9.73 2.84
CA ALA A 35 6.59 -10.70 2.46
C ALA A 35 6.93 -12.12 2.91
N SER A 36 8.21 -12.49 2.86
CA SER A 36 8.72 -13.78 3.31
C SER A 36 8.49 -13.96 4.82
N ILE A 37 8.91 -12.98 5.63
CA ILE A 37 8.66 -12.96 7.08
C ILE A 37 7.16 -13.01 7.37
N ALA A 38 6.35 -12.24 6.63
CA ALA A 38 4.91 -12.25 6.79
C ALA A 38 4.28 -13.62 6.47
N LEU A 39 4.79 -14.35 5.48
CA LEU A 39 4.36 -15.71 5.17
C LEU A 39 4.70 -16.67 6.32
N TRP A 40 5.91 -16.58 6.87
CA TRP A 40 6.31 -17.38 8.03
C TRP A 40 5.40 -17.10 9.23
N GLU A 41 5.20 -15.82 9.58
CA GLU A 41 4.29 -15.41 10.65
C GLU A 41 2.86 -15.92 10.41
N ALA A 42 2.34 -15.78 9.19
CA ALA A 42 1.01 -16.24 8.84
C ALA A 42 0.89 -17.77 9.01
N SER A 43 1.91 -18.52 8.63
CA SER A 43 1.91 -19.99 8.77
C SER A 43 1.90 -20.46 10.23
N ASN A 44 2.52 -19.71 11.13
CA ASN A 44 2.52 -20.05 12.57
C ASN A 44 1.20 -19.72 13.26
N HIS A 45 0.46 -18.73 12.77
CA HIS A 45 -0.77 -18.22 13.40
C HIS A 45 -2.06 -18.62 12.65
N TYR A 46 -1.95 -19.40 11.57
CA TYR A 46 -3.11 -19.81 10.79
C TYR A 46 -4.04 -20.70 11.60
N GLN A 47 -5.33 -20.39 11.55
CA GLN A 47 -6.40 -21.17 12.15
C GLN A 47 -7.39 -21.54 11.05
N PRO A 48 -7.78 -22.83 10.92
CA PRO A 48 -8.73 -23.27 9.89
C PRO A 48 -10.08 -22.54 9.94
N SER A 49 -10.47 -22.00 11.10
CA SER A 49 -11.68 -21.19 11.26
C SER A 49 -11.64 -19.84 10.54
N LYS A 50 -10.46 -19.34 10.13
CA LYS A 50 -10.27 -18.05 9.46
C LYS A 50 -10.40 -18.11 7.93
N GLY A 51 -10.85 -19.23 7.38
CA GLY A 51 -10.99 -19.46 5.94
C GLY A 51 -9.85 -20.29 5.36
N THR A 52 -9.69 -20.28 4.03
CA THR A 52 -8.63 -21.06 3.37
C THR A 52 -7.25 -20.47 3.64
N MET A 53 -6.25 -21.35 3.68
CA MET A 53 -4.85 -20.96 3.93
C MET A 53 -4.35 -19.95 2.90
N ASP A 54 -4.65 -20.17 1.61
CA ASP A 54 -4.23 -19.27 0.52
C ASP A 54 -4.82 -17.87 0.69
N ALA A 55 -6.12 -17.77 1.02
CA ALA A 55 -6.79 -16.49 1.22
C ALA A 55 -6.26 -15.76 2.46
N TYR A 56 -6.01 -16.51 3.56
CA TYR A 56 -5.44 -15.96 4.77
C TYR A 56 -4.02 -15.42 4.55
N TYR A 57 -3.15 -16.20 3.91
CA TYR A 57 -1.77 -15.76 3.61
C TYR A 57 -1.76 -14.57 2.67
N TYR A 58 -2.59 -14.58 1.62
CA TYR A 58 -2.72 -13.46 0.71
C TYR A 58 -3.07 -12.17 1.45
N LEU A 59 -4.08 -12.19 2.32
CA LEU A 59 -4.53 -11.02 3.08
C LEU A 59 -3.46 -10.56 4.08
N PHE A 60 -2.82 -11.49 4.79
CA PHE A 60 -1.82 -11.18 5.80
C PHE A 60 -0.56 -10.56 5.18
N ILE A 61 -0.01 -11.19 4.13
CA ILE A 61 1.18 -10.71 3.41
C ILE A 61 0.90 -9.35 2.79
N LYS A 62 -0.27 -9.18 2.15
CA LYS A 62 -0.68 -7.89 1.58
C LYS A 62 -0.72 -6.79 2.64
N GLY A 63 -1.28 -7.08 3.82
CA GLY A 63 -1.32 -6.14 4.95
C GLY A 63 0.08 -5.69 5.38
N LYS A 64 1.00 -6.64 5.55
CA LYS A 64 2.40 -6.36 5.94
C LYS A 64 3.15 -5.54 4.89
N LEU A 65 2.99 -5.86 3.60
CA LEU A 65 3.58 -5.10 2.50
C LEU A 65 3.07 -3.66 2.45
N MET A 66 1.77 -3.44 2.66
CA MET A 66 1.21 -2.08 2.71
C MET A 66 1.75 -1.28 3.90
N ASN A 67 1.87 -1.90 5.07
CA ASN A 67 2.44 -1.25 6.25
C ASN A 67 3.90 -0.84 6.03
N GLU A 68 4.71 -1.71 5.41
CA GLU A 68 6.10 -1.41 5.09
C GLU A 68 6.20 -0.27 4.07
N MET A 69 5.32 -0.24 3.08
CA MET A 69 5.25 0.87 2.13
C MET A 69 4.92 2.19 2.81
N THR A 70 3.96 2.20 3.75
CA THR A 70 3.67 3.38 4.58
C THR A 70 4.89 3.81 5.39
N ARG A 71 5.68 2.86 5.93
CA ARG A 71 6.90 3.14 6.69
C ARG A 71 7.97 3.78 5.80
N GLN A 72 8.26 3.18 4.66
CA GLN A 72 9.26 3.66 3.69
C GLN A 72 8.90 5.05 3.16
N ASN A 73 7.63 5.29 2.80
CA ASN A 73 7.18 6.61 2.36
C ASN A 73 7.35 7.69 3.45
N ARG A 74 7.16 7.35 4.72
CA ARG A 74 7.41 8.29 5.83
C ARG A 74 8.90 8.57 6.04
N LEU A 75 9.77 7.59 5.76
CA LEU A 75 11.22 7.77 5.82
C LEU A 75 11.67 8.68 4.68
N LEU A 76 11.23 8.43 3.45
CA LEU A 76 11.50 9.29 2.29
C LEU A 76 11.04 10.72 2.53
N MET A 77 9.81 10.93 3.03
CA MET A 77 9.35 12.28 3.39
C MET A 77 10.21 12.95 4.46
N ARG A 78 10.81 12.18 5.39
CA ARG A 78 11.71 12.72 6.42
C ARG A 78 13.11 12.98 5.88
N GLU A 79 13.56 12.22 4.89
CA GLU A 79 14.83 12.43 4.17
C GLU A 79 14.71 13.64 3.24
N ASP A 80 13.62 13.76 2.48
CA ASP A 80 13.33 14.94 1.65
C ASP A 80 13.31 16.24 2.48
N LEU A 81 12.73 16.19 3.70
CA LEU A 81 12.75 17.32 4.65
C LEU A 81 14.13 17.61 5.26
N LYS A 82 15.04 16.62 5.27
CA LYS A 82 16.44 16.81 5.69
C LYS A 82 17.28 17.40 4.56
N ASP A 83 17.00 17.05 3.31
CA ASP A 83 17.66 17.64 2.14
C ASP A 83 17.34 19.14 2.01
N GLU A 84 16.14 19.57 2.44
CA GLU A 84 15.74 20.98 2.52
C GLU A 84 16.55 21.80 3.57
N TRP A 85 17.23 21.14 4.51
CA TRP A 85 18.11 21.73 5.54
C TRP A 85 19.55 21.18 5.49
N GLY A 86 20.06 20.95 4.28
CA GLY A 86 21.48 21.09 3.93
C GLY A 86 22.45 20.10 4.57
N TRP A 87 22.63 18.94 3.93
CA TRP A 87 23.94 18.28 3.81
C TRP A 87 24.10 17.77 2.38
N ALA A 88 24.80 18.55 1.56
CA ALA A 88 25.18 18.15 0.21
C ALA A 88 26.13 16.95 0.26
N ASP A 89 25.72 15.81 -0.30
CA ASP A 89 26.66 14.92 -0.96
C ASP A 89 26.02 14.32 -2.22
N SER A 90 26.83 14.31 -3.27
CA SER A 90 26.45 14.27 -4.67
C SER A 90 26.34 12.84 -5.20
N GLY A 91 25.30 12.56 -5.97
CA GLY A 91 25.21 11.38 -6.85
C GLY A 91 24.25 11.66 -8.01
N PRO A 92 24.64 11.41 -9.28
CA PRO A 92 23.80 11.74 -10.42
C PRO A 92 22.84 10.58 -10.67
N ASP A 93 21.58 10.74 -10.30
CA ASP A 93 20.50 9.84 -10.78
C ASP A 93 19.67 10.59 -11.81
N ASP A 94 20.26 10.74 -13.00
CA ASP A 94 19.52 10.88 -14.24
C ASP A 94 18.73 9.59 -14.45
N PHE A 95 17.41 9.55 -14.25
CA PHE A 95 16.47 8.77 -15.06
C PHE A 95 15.00 9.16 -14.78
N LEU A 96 14.43 9.82 -15.79
CA LEU A 96 13.01 9.93 -16.20
C LEU A 96 12.15 11.13 -15.69
N PRO A 97 11.68 11.99 -16.62
CA PRO A 97 10.58 12.92 -16.39
C PRO A 97 9.25 12.18 -16.61
N ALA A 98 8.58 11.80 -15.53
CA ALA A 98 7.18 11.42 -15.57
C ALA A 98 6.40 12.54 -14.86
N GLU A 99 5.48 13.17 -15.58
CA GLU A 99 4.55 14.20 -15.13
C GLU A 99 4.18 14.01 -13.65
N ARG A 100 4.75 14.85 -12.78
CA ARG A 100 4.35 14.91 -11.38
C ARG A 100 2.91 15.39 -11.37
N TYR A 101 1.96 14.46 -11.29
CA TYR A 101 0.58 14.80 -10.99
C TYR A 101 0.57 15.56 -9.67
N ASP A 102 0.14 16.82 -9.72
CA ASP A 102 -0.06 17.62 -8.52
C ASP A 102 -1.22 17.02 -7.73
N TRP A 103 -0.89 16.34 -6.63
CA TRP A 103 -1.86 15.72 -5.75
C TRP A 103 -2.80 16.75 -5.11
N GLU A 104 -2.37 18.00 -4.94
CA GLU A 104 -3.24 19.05 -4.42
C GLU A 104 -4.33 19.41 -5.44
N ASP A 105 -3.96 19.52 -6.72
CA ASP A 105 -4.92 19.79 -7.79
C ASP A 105 -5.88 18.62 -8.02
N LEU A 106 -5.38 17.37 -8.05
CA LEU A 106 -6.24 16.18 -8.13
C LEU A 106 -7.19 16.06 -6.95
N MET A 107 -6.78 16.51 -5.76
CA MET A 107 -7.59 16.39 -4.56
C MET A 107 -8.57 17.56 -4.35
N LYS A 108 -8.47 18.65 -5.11
CA LYS A 108 -9.22 19.90 -4.82
C LYS A 108 -10.73 19.70 -4.74
N ASP A 109 -11.32 18.95 -5.67
CA ASP A 109 -12.78 18.79 -5.82
C ASP A 109 -13.36 17.63 -4.99
N LEU A 110 -12.52 16.92 -4.24
CA LEU A 110 -12.95 15.85 -3.35
C LEU A 110 -13.45 16.41 -2.01
N THR A 111 -14.56 15.84 -1.52
CA THR A 111 -15.07 16.14 -0.19
C THR A 111 -14.14 15.62 0.90
N LEU A 112 -14.26 16.14 2.12
CA LEU A 112 -13.45 15.69 3.26
C LEU A 112 -13.49 14.18 3.46
N ASN A 113 -14.67 13.56 3.33
CA ASN A 113 -14.85 12.11 3.49
C ASN A 113 -14.21 11.30 2.35
N GLN A 114 -14.24 11.83 1.13
CA GLN A 114 -13.55 11.23 -0.01
C GLN A 114 -12.03 11.33 0.15
N LYS A 115 -11.53 12.49 0.60
CA LYS A 115 -10.11 12.71 0.95
C LYS A 115 -9.66 11.78 2.07
N LYS A 116 -10.49 11.61 3.11
CA LYS A 116 -10.25 10.65 4.20
C LYS A 116 -10.18 9.22 3.68
N TRP A 117 -11.06 8.82 2.77
CA TRP A 117 -10.99 7.50 2.14
C TRP A 117 -9.70 7.33 1.35
N ILE A 118 -9.36 8.24 0.42
CA ILE A 118 -8.11 8.18 -0.35
C ILE A 118 -6.93 8.11 0.61
N ARG A 119 -6.91 8.95 1.64
CA ARG A 119 -5.78 9.03 2.55
C ARG A 119 -5.56 7.72 3.29
N ASN A 120 -6.62 7.16 3.86
CA ASN A 120 -6.55 5.93 4.63
C ASN A 120 -6.36 4.69 3.74
N TYR A 121 -6.90 4.68 2.52
CA TYR A 121 -6.76 3.56 1.61
C TYR A 121 -5.42 3.58 0.87
N ALA A 122 -5.04 4.70 0.26
CA ALA A 122 -3.85 4.82 -0.58
C ALA A 122 -2.56 4.94 0.23
N PHE A 123 -2.54 5.72 1.33
CA PHE A 123 -1.31 5.92 2.11
C PHE A 123 -1.20 5.00 3.32
N LEU A 124 -2.31 4.49 3.84
CA LEU A 124 -2.33 3.64 5.05
C LEU A 124 -2.80 2.21 4.79
N GLY A 125 -3.18 1.86 3.56
CA GLY A 125 -3.56 0.49 3.18
C GLY A 125 -4.81 -0.06 3.86
N LEU A 126 -5.61 0.78 4.53
CA LEU A 126 -6.72 0.32 5.35
C LEU A 126 -7.86 -0.22 4.49
N THR A 127 -8.43 -1.35 4.94
CA THR A 127 -9.65 -1.93 4.36
C THR A 127 -10.87 -1.05 4.65
N ILE A 128 -11.95 -1.26 3.90
CA ILE A 128 -13.22 -0.52 4.10
C ILE A 128 -13.71 -0.61 5.54
N THR A 129 -13.58 -1.77 6.17
CA THR A 129 -13.98 -2.02 7.56
C THR A 129 -13.07 -1.31 8.56
N GLU A 130 -11.75 -1.29 8.33
CA GLU A 130 -10.80 -0.57 9.19
C GLU A 130 -10.96 0.95 9.07
N ILE A 131 -11.23 1.46 7.87
CA ILE A 131 -11.54 2.87 7.65
C ILE A 131 -12.85 3.24 8.35
N ALA A 132 -13.87 2.38 8.24
CA ALA A 132 -15.14 2.59 8.91
C ALA A 132 -14.97 2.68 10.43
N GLN A 133 -14.23 1.73 11.01
CA GLN A 133 -13.91 1.74 12.44
C GLN A 133 -13.11 2.99 12.84
N LYS A 134 -12.08 3.35 12.07
CA LYS A 134 -11.20 4.49 12.36
C LYS A 134 -11.90 5.83 12.29
N GLU A 135 -12.76 6.03 11.30
CA GLU A 135 -13.43 7.30 11.03
C GLU A 135 -14.81 7.40 11.71
N GLY A 136 -15.20 6.40 12.53
CA GLY A 136 -16.52 6.37 13.18
C GLY A 136 -17.68 6.28 12.17
N ALA A 137 -17.46 5.64 11.03
CA ALA A 137 -18.41 5.53 9.92
C ALA A 137 -18.87 4.09 9.71
N THR A 138 -19.89 3.91 8.86
CA THR A 138 -20.34 2.57 8.47
C THR A 138 -19.56 2.07 7.24
N PRO A 139 -19.35 0.74 7.08
CA PRO A 139 -18.73 0.20 5.86
C PRO A 139 -19.46 0.61 4.57
N ALA A 140 -20.79 0.81 4.64
CA ALA A 140 -21.59 1.30 3.52
C ALA A 140 -21.25 2.75 3.17
N ALA A 141 -21.07 3.62 4.17
CA ALA A 141 -20.64 5.00 3.96
C ALA A 141 -19.26 5.07 3.30
N VAL A 142 -18.29 4.29 3.80
CA VAL A 142 -16.93 4.23 3.22
C VAL A 142 -16.94 3.72 1.77
N LYS A 143 -17.82 2.75 1.44
CA LYS A 143 -18.05 2.32 0.05
C LYS A 143 -18.56 3.45 -0.84
N SER A 144 -19.44 4.30 -0.33
CA SER A 144 -19.90 5.49 -1.07
C SER A 144 -18.76 6.47 -1.28
N TRP A 145 -17.99 6.79 -0.23
CA TRP A 145 -16.84 7.70 -0.34
C TRP A 145 -15.86 7.25 -1.41
N ARG A 146 -15.55 5.94 -1.46
CA ARG A 146 -14.76 5.33 -2.53
C ARG A 146 -15.35 5.56 -3.90
N ARG A 147 -16.62 5.20 -4.09
CA ARG A 147 -17.29 5.24 -5.40
C ARG A 147 -17.26 6.67 -5.96
N ASP A 148 -17.62 7.63 -5.13
CA ASP A 148 -17.76 9.02 -5.53
C ASP A 148 -16.39 9.67 -5.74
N ALA A 149 -15.38 9.31 -4.95
CA ALA A 149 -14.00 9.75 -5.14
C ALA A 149 -13.41 9.27 -6.46
N ILE A 150 -13.57 7.98 -6.79
CA ILE A 150 -13.05 7.40 -8.04
C ILE A 150 -13.73 8.03 -9.25
N LYS A 151 -15.05 8.29 -9.17
CA LYS A 151 -15.79 8.94 -10.25
C LYS A 151 -15.18 10.32 -10.56
N LYS A 152 -15.04 11.17 -9.54
CA LYS A 152 -14.49 12.53 -9.71
C LYS A 152 -13.06 12.55 -10.26
N LEU A 153 -12.20 11.68 -9.73
CA LEU A 153 -10.82 11.57 -10.22
C LEU A 153 -10.77 11.13 -11.68
N ARG A 154 -11.66 10.22 -12.10
CA ARG A 154 -11.74 9.79 -13.50
C ARG A 154 -12.20 10.93 -14.40
N ASP A 155 -13.24 11.66 -14.00
CA ASP A 155 -13.78 12.78 -14.79
C ASP A 155 -12.68 13.85 -15.01
N GLN A 156 -11.94 14.22 -13.95
CA GLN A 156 -10.82 15.17 -14.02
C GLN A 156 -9.65 14.71 -14.92
N LEU A 157 -9.42 13.40 -15.02
CA LEU A 157 -8.38 12.82 -15.89
C LEU A 157 -8.83 12.67 -17.34
N GLN A 158 -10.14 12.76 -17.61
CA GLN A 158 -10.71 12.70 -18.97
C GLN A 158 -10.97 14.09 -19.56
N GLU A 159 -11.11 15.11 -18.72
CA GLU A 159 -11.27 16.53 -19.13
C GLU A 159 -9.93 17.25 -19.36
N ARG A 160 -8.80 16.59 -19.10
CA ARG A 160 -7.43 17.07 -19.36
C ARG A 160 -6.84 16.40 -20.60
#